data_AF-A0A2N2SKV2-F1
#
_entry.id   AF-A0A2N2SKV2-F1
#
_cell.length_a   1.000
_cell.length_b   1.000
_cell.length_c   1.000
_cell.angle_alpha   90.00
_cell.angle_beta   90.00
_cell.angle_gamma   90.00
#
_symmetry.space_group_name_H-M   'P 1'
#
loop_
_entity.id
_entity.type
_entity.pdbx_description
1 polymer ?
#
loop_
_entity_poly.entity_id
_entity_poly.type
_entity_poly.pdbx_seq_one_letter_code
_entity_poly.pdbx_strand_id
1 'polypeptide(L)'
;ELICKMPKLSPQYLLEVDKNGHMDTLTVKVEVSAEANVGRHPEQKEALAKELTHHIKSLIGVSCKVVVGEPFSIERVTVGKAKRVVDRRPKE
;
A
#
# COMPACT_ATOMS: atom_id res chain seq x y z
N GLU A 1 3.78 4.44 -10.09
CA GLU A 1 4.52 3.29 -10.68
C GLU A 1 5.39 2.50 -9.69
N LEU A 2 5.81 3.05 -8.54
CA LEU A 2 6.77 2.37 -7.65
C LEU A 2 6.36 0.93 -7.27
N ILE A 3 5.08 0.70 -6.98
CA ILE A 3 4.55 -0.63 -6.64
C ILE A 3 4.76 -1.61 -7.81
N CYS A 4 4.46 -1.19 -9.04
CA CYS A 4 4.62 -2.02 -10.23
C CYS A 4 6.08 -2.36 -10.56
N LYS A 5 7.06 -1.58 -10.04
CA LYS A 5 8.48 -1.87 -10.21
C LYS A 5 8.99 -2.97 -9.26
N MET A 6 8.19 -3.35 -8.26
CA MET A 6 8.52 -4.40 -7.30
C MET A 6 7.77 -5.69 -7.68
N PRO A 7 8.40 -6.67 -8.34
CA PRO A 7 7.71 -7.84 -8.90
C PRO A 7 7.05 -8.75 -7.85
N LYS A 8 7.47 -8.63 -6.58
CA LYS A 8 6.89 -9.35 -5.45
C LYS A 8 5.56 -8.77 -4.97
N LEU A 9 5.19 -7.57 -5.43
CA LEU A 9 3.94 -6.89 -5.10
C LEU A 9 2.97 -6.96 -6.29
N SER A 10 1.70 -7.09 -5.96
CA SER A 10 0.60 -6.94 -6.92
C SER A 10 0.44 -5.45 -7.29
N PRO A 11 -0.06 -5.13 -8.50
CA PRO A 11 -0.43 -3.77 -8.86
C PRO A 11 -1.68 -3.27 -8.10
N GLN A 12 -2.30 -4.09 -7.24
CA GLN A 12 -3.41 -3.67 -6.40
C GLN A 12 -2.94 -2.93 -5.16
N TYR A 13 -3.53 -1.76 -4.95
CA TYR A 13 -3.24 -0.91 -3.80
C TYR A 13 -4.47 -0.11 -3.37
N LEU A 14 -4.43 0.37 -2.13
CA LEU A 14 -5.37 1.31 -1.54
C LEU A 14 -4.61 2.33 -0.69
N LEU A 15 -4.92 3.60 -0.86
CA LEU A 15 -4.41 4.70 -0.07
C LEU A 15 -5.47 5.09 0.95
N GLU A 16 -5.14 4.99 2.23
CA GLU A 16 -5.98 5.50 3.30
C GLU A 16 -5.35 6.79 3.83
N VAL A 17 -6.10 7.87 3.74
CA VAL A 17 -5.69 9.19 4.23
C VAL A 17 -6.48 9.45 5.50
N ASP A 18 -5.76 9.59 6.61
CA ASP A 18 -6.29 9.83 7.94
C ASP A 18 -5.64 11.08 8.53
N LYS A 19 -6.13 11.54 9.69
CA LYS A 19 -5.55 12.66 10.43
C LYS A 19 -5.16 12.20 11.84
N ASN A 20 -3.93 12.47 12.27
CA ASN A 20 -3.47 12.25 13.63
C ASN A 20 -3.12 13.61 14.27
N GLY A 21 -4.01 14.10 15.13
CA GLY A 21 -3.94 15.46 15.65
C GLY A 21 -4.09 16.48 14.53
N HIS A 22 -3.03 17.24 14.27
CA HIS A 22 -2.99 18.25 13.20
C HIS A 22 -2.27 17.77 11.93
N MET A 23 -1.66 16.58 11.97
CA MET A 23 -0.90 16.05 10.85
C MET A 23 -1.73 15.07 10.03
N ASP A 24 -1.64 15.18 8.71
CA ASP A 24 -2.13 14.14 7.81
C ASP A 24 -1.24 12.90 7.89
N THR A 25 -1.87 11.73 7.86
CA THR A 25 -1.20 10.44 7.84
C THR A 25 -1.64 9.64 6.64
N LEU A 26 -0.69 9.10 5.89
CA LEU A 26 -0.95 8.26 4.73
C LEU A 26 -0.61 6.80 5.06
N THR A 27 -1.58 5.91 4.88
CA THR A 27 -1.35 4.46 4.87
C THR A 27 -1.48 3.94 3.45
N VAL A 28 -0.44 3.25 2.97
CA VAL A 28 -0.40 2.59 1.68
C VAL A 28 -0.58 1.10 1.90
N LYS A 29 -1.76 0.58 1.55
CA LYS A 29 -2.04 -0.86 1.56
C LYS A 29 -1.71 -1.43 0.20
N VAL A 30 -0.90 -2.48 0.18
CA VAL A 30 -0.55 -3.26 -1.01
C VAL A 30 -0.68 -4.73 -0.68
N GLU A 31 -0.79 -5.58 -1.69
CA GLU A 31 -0.82 -7.03 -1.51
C GLU A 31 0.38 -7.68 -2.20
N VAL A 32 0.82 -8.82 -1.65
CA VAL A 32 1.80 -9.69 -2.29
C VAL A 32 1.24 -10.21 -3.61
N SER A 33 2.09 -10.34 -4.63
CA SER A 33 1.71 -11.01 -5.87
C SER A 33 1.39 -12.48 -5.60
N ALA A 34 0.29 -13.00 -6.14
CA ALA A 34 -0.09 -14.41 -5.98
C ALA A 34 0.97 -15.38 -6.55
N GLU A 35 1.77 -14.90 -7.50
CA GLU A 35 2.88 -15.65 -8.11
C GLU A 35 4.16 -15.62 -7.25
N ALA A 36 4.22 -14.72 -6.26
CA ALA A 36 5.37 -14.60 -5.37
C ALA A 36 5.24 -15.56 -4.17
N ASN A 37 6.27 -16.36 -3.92
CA ASN A 37 6.34 -17.26 -2.75
C ASN A 37 6.74 -16.51 -1.46
N VAL A 38 6.04 -15.42 -1.15
CA VAL A 38 6.30 -14.53 0.00
C VAL A 38 5.31 -14.75 1.16
N GLY A 39 4.13 -15.31 0.87
CA GLY A 39 3.05 -15.48 1.86
C GLY A 39 3.40 -16.30 3.10
N ARG A 40 4.41 -17.17 3.03
CA ARG A 40 4.81 -18.10 4.11
C ARG A 40 5.77 -17.49 5.14
N HIS A 41 6.31 -16.29 4.88
CA HIS A 41 7.43 -15.70 5.62
C HIS A 41 7.12 -14.25 6.03
N PRO A 42 6.62 -13.99 7.25
CA PRO A 42 6.28 -12.64 7.72
C PRO A 42 7.43 -11.63 7.58
N GLU A 43 8.67 -12.06 7.79
CA GLU A 43 9.89 -11.28 7.64
C GLU A 43 10.08 -10.71 6.22
N GLN A 44 9.66 -11.46 5.20
CA GLN A 44 9.76 -11.01 3.82
C GLN A 44 8.74 -9.91 3.51
N LYS A 45 7.55 -9.96 4.11
CA LYS A 45 6.54 -8.90 3.97
C LYS A 45 7.00 -7.62 4.65
N GLU A 46 7.63 -7.74 5.83
CA GLU A 46 8.20 -6.58 6.52
C GLU A 46 9.33 -5.94 5.71
N ALA A 47 10.21 -6.74 5.10
CA ALA A 47 11.26 -6.24 4.23
C ALA A 47 10.69 -5.47 3.02
N LEU A 48 9.66 -6.03 2.35
CA LEU A 48 8.96 -5.35 1.26
C LEU A 48 8.30 -4.04 1.70
N ALA A 49 7.69 -4.03 2.89
CA ALA A 49 7.07 -2.82 3.43
C ALA A 49 8.13 -1.73 3.67
N LYS A 50 9.28 -2.07 4.23
CA LYS A 50 10.41 -1.16 4.46
C LYS A 50 10.98 -0.63 3.15
N GLU A 51 11.20 -1.50 2.17
CA GLU A 51 11.71 -1.14 0.85
C GLU A 51 10.75 -0.17 0.14
N LEU A 52 9.45 -0.47 0.09
CA LEU A 52 8.46 0.41 -0.53
C LEU A 52 8.34 1.75 0.22
N THR A 53 8.39 1.73 1.55
CA THR A 53 8.38 2.96 2.37
C THR A 53 9.58 3.84 2.03
N HIS A 54 10.77 3.25 1.92
CA HIS A 54 11.98 3.97 1.55
C HIS A 54 11.86 4.55 0.13
N HIS A 55 11.41 3.78 -0.85
CA HIS A 55 11.22 4.26 -2.22
C HIS A 55 10.22 5.43 -2.29
N ILE A 56 9.09 5.34 -1.59
CA ILE A 56 8.11 6.43 -1.54
C ILE A 56 8.74 7.68 -0.93
N LYS A 57 9.46 7.54 0.19
CA LYS A 57 10.08 8.69 0.84
C LYS A 57 11.16 9.33 -0.03
N SER A 58 12.04 8.53 -0.61
CA SER A 58 13.20 9.01 -1.38
C SER A 58 12.81 9.60 -2.74
N LEU A 59 11.79 9.03 -3.41
CA LEU A 59 11.43 9.42 -4.78
C LEU A 59 10.24 10.39 -4.86
N ILE A 60 9.33 10.35 -3.87
CA ILE A 60 8.12 11.19 -3.84
C ILE A 60 8.20 12.25 -2.72
N GLY A 61 8.98 12.00 -1.66
CA GLY A 61 9.13 12.94 -0.53
C GLY A 61 8.10 12.78 0.59
N VAL A 62 7.11 11.91 0.40
CA VAL A 62 6.00 11.70 1.35
C VAL A 62 6.37 10.62 2.36
N SER A 63 6.09 10.89 3.64
CA SER A 63 6.18 9.88 4.70
C SER A 63 4.85 9.11 4.79
N CYS A 64 4.90 7.79 4.78
CA CYS A 64 3.71 6.94 4.85
C CYS A 64 3.97 5.66 5.63
N LYS A 65 2.90 5.03 6.12
CA LYS A 65 2.93 3.66 6.63
C LYS A 65 2.59 2.70 5.49
N VAL A 66 3.44 1.72 5.20
CA VAL A 66 3.13 0.67 4.23
C VAL A 66 2.64 -0.59 4.95
N VAL A 67 1.53 -1.16 4.48
CA VAL A 67 0.99 -2.44 4.96
C VAL A 67 0.92 -3.41 3.78
N VAL A 68 1.63 -4.53 3.92
CA VAL A 68 1.68 -5.58 2.90
C VAL A 68 0.78 -6.74 3.33
N GLY A 69 -0.37 -6.87 2.66
CA GLY A 69 -1.37 -7.92 2.90
C GLY A 69 -1.14 -9.19 2.08
N GLU A 70 -2.00 -10.19 2.31
CA GLU A 70 -2.04 -11.41 1.51
C GLU A 70 -2.48 -11.14 0.07
N PRO A 71 -2.13 -12.01 -0.89
CA PRO A 71 -2.71 -11.96 -2.23
C PRO A 71 -4.24 -11.92 -2.17
N PHE A 72 -4.84 -11.11 -3.05
CA PHE A 72 -6.28 -10.91 -3.15
C PHE A 72 -6.97 -10.24 -1.94
N SER A 73 -6.21 -9.69 -0.99
CA SER A 73 -6.75 -8.99 0.18
C SER A 73 -7.36 -7.61 -0.14
N ILE A 74 -7.02 -7.01 -1.28
CA ILE A 74 -7.59 -5.74 -1.71
C ILE A 74 -8.76 -5.97 -2.65
N GLU A 75 -9.90 -5.34 -2.34
CA GLU A 75 -11.13 -5.45 -3.13
C GLU A 75 -10.92 -4.97 -4.57
N ARG A 76 -11.43 -5.76 -5.52
CA ARG A 76 -11.37 -5.47 -6.95
C ARG A 76 -12.73 -4.97 -7.40
N VAL A 77 -12.74 -3.85 -8.11
CA VAL A 77 -13.94 -3.35 -8.79
C VAL A 77 -14.02 -4.04 -10.16
N THR A 78 -15.06 -4.85 -10.38
CA THR A 78 -15.28 -5.61 -11.62
C THR A 78 -15.96 -4.78 -12.71
N VAL A 79 -16.77 -3.78 -12.32
CA VAL A 79 -17.44 -2.84 -13.22
C VAL A 79 -17.26 -1.42 -12.68
N GLY A 80 -16.70 -0.52 -13.50
CA GLY A 80 -16.48 0.88 -13.13
C GLY A 80 -15.03 1.21 -12.74
N LYS A 81 -14.84 2.38 -12.11
CA LYS A 81 -13.50 2.88 -11.74
C LYS A 81 -13.08 2.33 -10.38
N ALA A 82 -11.86 1.79 -10.30
CA ALA A 82 -11.30 1.34 -9.04
C ALA A 82 -11.16 2.52 -8.05
N LYS A 83 -11.71 2.36 -6.84
CA LYS A 83 -11.49 3.31 -5.75
C LYS A 83 -10.11 3.02 -5.13
N ARG A 84 -9.17 3.93 -5.36
CA ARG A 84 -7.78 3.81 -4.85
C ARG A 84 -7.48 4.66 -3.64
N VAL A 85 -8.36 5.60 -3.30
CA VAL A 85 -8.18 6.50 -2.16
C VAL A 85 -9.42 6.45 -1.28
N VAL A 86 -9.19 6.23 0.01
CA VAL A 86 -10.18 6.35 1.07
C VAL A 86 -9.73 7.51 1.95
N ASP A 87 -10.40 8.64 1.80
CA ASP A 87 -10.20 9.79 2.69
C ASP A 87 -11.11 9.63 3.90
N ARG A 88 -10.48 9.48 5.07
CA ARG A 88 -11.12 9.34 6.38
C ARG A 88 -10.84 10.54 7.27
N ARG A 89 -10.23 11.60 6.74
CA ARG A 89 -10.04 12.84 7.50
C ARG A 89 -11.42 13.39 7.94
N PRO A 90 -11.51 14.05 9.10
CA PRO A 90 -12.75 14.66 9.55
C PRO A 90 -13.30 15.57 8.45
N LYS A 91 -14.55 15.33 8.04
CA LYS A 91 -15.27 16.25 7.17
C LYS A 91 -15.72 17.40 8.05
N GLU A 92 -15.28 18.61 7.73
CA GLU A 92 -15.76 19.83 8.37
C GLU A 92 -17.29 19.94 8.27
#